data_AF-A0A2R6AV50-F1
#
_entry.id   AF-A0A2R6AV50-F1
#
_cell.length_a   1.000
_cell.length_b   1.000
_cell.length_c   1.000
_cell.angle_alpha   90.00
_cell.angle_beta   90.00
_cell.angle_gamma   90.00
#
_symmetry.space_group_name_H-M   'P 1'
#
loop_
_entity.id
_entity.type
_entity.pdbx_description
1 polymer ?
#
loop_
_entity_poly.entity_id
_entity_poly.type
_entity_poly.pdbx_seq_one_letter_code
_entity_poly.pdbx_strand_id
1 'polypeptide(L)' 'SHECFHRGGINQSLTLEDRVFHCPHCGFTLDRDLNASLVLLKRSGWVPPFWCACL' A
#
# COMPACT_ATOMS: atom_id res chain seq x y z
N SER A 1 4.28 1.44 6.95
CA SER A 1 3.96 0.01 6.80
C SER A 1 4.71 -0.53 5.58
N HIS A 2 5.23 -1.76 5.66
CA HIS A 2 5.88 -2.44 4.51
C HIS A 2 4.89 -3.35 3.76
N GLU A 3 3.63 -3.34 4.18
CA GLU A 3 2.55 -4.12 3.58
C GLU A 3 2.01 -3.41 2.34
N CYS A 4 1.67 -4.18 1.32
CA CYS A 4 0.98 -3.74 0.13
C CYS A 4 -0.51 -3.54 0.45
N PHE A 5 -1.00 -2.32 0.27
CA PHE A 5 -2.43 -2.03 0.44
C PHE A 5 -3.34 -2.91 -0.46
N HIS A 6 -2.90 -3.18 -1.69
CA HIS A 6 -3.69 -3.89 -2.69
C HIS A 6 -3.92 -5.37 -2.32
N ARG A 7 -2.85 -6.13 -2.01
CA ARG A 7 -2.94 -7.60 -1.74
C ARG A 7 -2.37 -8.07 -0.40
N GLY A 8 -1.83 -7.19 0.45
CA GLY A 8 -1.28 -7.56 1.75
C GLY A 8 0.13 -8.16 1.73
N GLY A 9 0.78 -8.26 0.57
CA GLY A 9 2.16 -8.74 0.45
C GLY A 9 3.17 -7.80 1.13
N ILE A 10 4.26 -8.34 1.70
CA ILE A 10 5.24 -7.55 2.48
C ILE A 10 6.51 -7.31 1.65
N ASN A 11 6.92 -6.05 1.50
CA ASN A 11 8.24 -5.70 0.95
C ASN A 11 9.25 -5.53 2.10
N GLN A 12 10.03 -6.58 2.38
CA GLN A 12 11.01 -6.57 3.49
C GLN A 12 12.21 -5.64 3.23
N SER A 13 12.53 -5.35 1.97
CA SER A 13 13.65 -4.48 1.58
C SER A 13 13.29 -2.99 1.51
N LEU A 14 12.03 -2.62 1.79
CA LEU A 14 11.58 -1.23 1.75
C LEU A 14 12.21 -0.38 2.86
N THR A 15 12.74 0.78 2.50
CA THR A 15 13.37 1.75 3.39
C THR A 15 12.65 3.10 3.41
N LEU A 16 13.07 4.00 4.31
CA LEU A 16 12.59 5.39 4.35
C LEU A 16 13.19 6.27 3.25
N GLU A 17 14.21 5.80 2.55
CA GLU A 17 14.78 6.50 1.39
C GLU A 17 13.97 6.19 0.12
N ASP A 18 13.32 5.03 0.07
CA ASP A 18 12.41 4.65 -1.00
C ASP A 18 11.15 5.54 -1.00
N ARG A 19 11.08 6.48 -1.94
CA ARG A 19 9.90 7.36 -2.11
C ARG A 19 8.69 6.62 -2.69
N VAL A 20 8.93 5.46 -3.33
CA VAL A 20 7.91 4.69 -4.03
C VAL A 20 7.89 3.26 -3.49
N PHE A 21 6.73 2.83 -3.01
CA PHE A 21 6.50 1.43 -2.65
C PHE A 21 6.34 0.58 -3.91
N HIS A 22 7.09 -0.51 -3.99
CA HIS A 22 6.93 -1.54 -5.02
C HIS A 22 6.58 -2.86 -4.33
N CYS A 23 5.47 -3.48 -4.71
CA CYS A 23 5.11 -4.79 -4.16
C CYS A 23 5.80 -5.92 -4.94
N PRO A 24 6.65 -6.75 -4.30
CA PRO A 24 7.30 -7.87 -4.97
C PRO A 24 6.33 -9.00 -5.37
N HIS A 25 5.12 -9.02 -4.81
CA HIS A 25 4.12 -10.07 -5.06
C HIS A 25 3.10 -9.71 -6.13
N CYS A 26 2.87 -8.42 -6.38
CA CYS A 26 1.82 -7.98 -7.28
C CYS A 26 2.19 -6.94 -8.31
N GLY A 27 3.40 -6.37 -8.24
CA GLY A 27 3.80 -5.27 -9.11
C GLY A 27 3.05 -3.97 -8.86
N PHE A 28 2.24 -3.89 -7.79
CA PHE A 28 1.59 -2.65 -7.39
C PHE A 28 2.63 -1.62 -6.97
N THR A 29 2.48 -0.40 -7.49
CA THR A 29 3.42 0.70 -7.27
C THR A 29 2.65 1.94 -6.88
N LEU A 30 3.06 2.57 -5.78
CA LEU A 30 2.44 3.78 -5.25
C LEU A 30 3.46 4.57 -4.44
N ASP A 31 3.21 5.85 -4.17
CA ASP A 31 3.94 6.56 -3.13
C ASP A 31 3.96 5.75 -1.82
N ARG A 32 5.13 5.68 -1.17
CA ARG A 32 5.33 4.83 0.00
C ARG A 32 4.44 5.24 1.17
N ASP A 33 4.35 6.54 1.44
CA ASP A 33 3.63 7.06 2.60
C ASP A 33 2.12 6.99 2.37
N LEU A 34 1.67 7.15 1.12
CA LEU A 34 0.30 6.89 0.71
C LEU A 34 -0.06 5.41 0.87
N ASN A 35 0.77 4.46 0.38
CA ASN A 35 0.54 3.02 0.59
C ASN A 35 0.43 2.70 2.09
N ALA A 36 1.33 3.25 2.91
CA ALA A 36 1.29 3.05 4.35
C ALA A 36 0.00 3.59 4.99
N SER A 37 -0.46 4.77 4.57
CA SER A 37 -1.70 5.39 5.04
C SER A 37 -2.92 4.56 4.65
N LEU A 38 -2.96 4.04 3.43
CA LEU A 38 -4.04 3.18 2.95
C LEU A 38 -4.08 1.84 3.69
N VAL A 39 -2.93 1.23 4.03
CA VAL A 39 -2.89 0.04 4.89
C VAL A 39 -3.49 0.35 6.27
N LEU A 40 -3.17 1.50 6.87
CA LEU A 40 -3.72 1.89 8.16
C LEU A 40 -5.25 2.08 8.09
N LEU A 41 -5.74 2.75 7.05
CA LEU A 41 -7.18 2.90 6.79
C LEU A 41 -7.87 1.56 6.62
N LYS A 42 -7.29 0.65 5.81
CA LYS A 42 -7.84 -0.70 5.61
C LYS A 42 -7.95 -1.47 6.94
N ARG A 43 -6.93 -1.38 7.79
CA ARG A 43 -6.90 -2.01 9.13
C ARG A 43 -7.89 -1.38 10.10
N SER A 44 -8.24 -0.10 9.92
CA SER A 44 -9.31 0.56 10.69
C SER A 44 -10.72 0.26 10.16
N GLY A 45 -10.86 -0.64 9.18
CA GLY A 45 -12.15 -1.00 8.60
C GLY A 45 -12.66 0.00 7.56
N TRP A 46 -11.81 0.92 7.09
CA TRP A 46 -12.19 1.81 6.00
C TRP A 46 -12.36 1.03 4.70
N VAL A 47 -13.49 1.25 4.03
CA VAL A 47 -13.80 0.73 2.71
C VAL A 47 -13.86 1.89 1.73
N PRO A 48 -13.11 1.84 0.61
CA PRO A 48 -13.22 2.87 -0.41
C PRO A 48 -14.66 2.93 -0.93
N PRO A 49 -15.23 4.14 -1.12
CA PRO A 49 -16.46 4.26 -1.89
C PRO A 49 -16.23 3.65 -3.27
N PHE A 50 -17.24 2.98 -3.82
CA PHE A 50 -17.15 2.12 -5.02
C PHE A 50 -16.46 2.77 -6.24
N TRP A 51 -16.38 4.10 -6.30
CA TRP A 51 -15.77 4.87 -7.38
C TRP A 51 -14.25 5.10 -7.20
N CYS A 52 -13.71 4.91 -6.00
CA CYS A 52 -12.27 5.03 -5.69
C CYS A 52 -11.52 3.69 -5.73
N ALA A 53 -12.18 2.58 -6.07
CA ALA A 53 -11.58 1.25 -6.10
C ALA A 53 -10.58 1.02 -7.25
N CYS A 54 -10.38 2.00 -8.14
CA CYS A 54 -9.45 1.94 -9.26
C CYS A 54 -8.05 2.54 -8.96
N LEU A 55 -7.68 2.69 -7.68
CA LEU A 55 -6.31 2.99 -7.27
C LEU A 55 -5.44 1.74 -7.25
#